data_AF-A0AAJ0GJQ2-F1
#
_entry.id   AF-A0AAJ0GJQ2-F1
#
_cell.length_a   1.000
_cell.length_b   1.000
_cell.length_c   1.000
_cell.angle_alpha   90.00
_cell.angle_beta   90.00
_cell.angle_gamma   90.00
#
_symmetry.space_group_name_H-M   'P 1'
#
loop_
_entity.id
_entity.type
_entity.pdbx_description
1 polymer ?
#
loop_
_entity_poly.entity_id
_entity_poly.type
_entity_poly.pdbx_seq_one_letter_code
_entity_poly.pdbx_strand_id
1 'polypeptide(L)'
;MSEIIPDLSSPDEVAYCIWHPVTASEETYRRLAQRYPYLVYQVARACAVAGYTELYHELEVLPDVHIAEEARECGNLAMYEAIVCQPVRYTIMNDYTRTVDFDSRQPANLNGDTSVRWMLDIRQEIQDSTSDLYVDEHGDIDVDDIFDPLDSPGYEESMFNVCEDMQVDERKSTEATKRTFTTRLELQLLYEPLPADLPTVQKDILILMAAYQGNVDRFARLRRPKRIVKETACCVRGIYHNTFFAVVV
;
A
#
# COMPACT_ATOMS: atom_id res chain seq x y z
N MET A 1 22.27 4.24 5.92
CA MET A 1 21.56 4.64 7.16
C MET A 1 22.59 5.08 8.20
N SER A 2 22.27 5.99 9.12
CA SER A 2 23.25 6.59 10.06
C SER A 2 23.62 5.70 11.26
N GLU A 3 22.92 4.57 11.47
CA GLU A 3 23.10 3.64 12.61
C GLU A 3 22.94 4.28 14.02
N ILE A 4 22.40 5.49 14.07
CA ILE A 4 22.16 6.25 15.30
C ILE A 4 20.67 6.17 15.64
N ILE A 5 20.36 5.74 16.88
CA ILE A 5 18.99 5.70 17.39
C ILE A 5 18.65 7.08 17.97
N PRO A 6 17.68 7.82 17.40
CA PRO A 6 17.28 9.12 17.92
C PRO A 6 16.58 9.00 19.28
N ASP A 7 16.53 10.12 20.00
CA ASP A 7 15.69 10.24 21.18
C ASP A 7 14.28 10.63 20.73
N LEU A 8 13.31 9.71 20.86
CA LEU A 8 11.94 9.89 20.42
C LEU A 8 11.10 10.32 21.61
N SER A 9 10.65 11.57 21.59
CA SER A 9 9.94 12.20 22.70
C SER A 9 8.42 12.19 22.51
N SER A 10 7.96 12.12 21.27
CA SER A 10 6.54 12.10 20.90
C SER A 10 6.23 11.01 19.86
N PRO A 11 4.98 10.51 19.81
CA PRO A 11 4.56 9.55 18.77
C PRO A 11 4.67 10.12 17.36
N ASP A 12 4.52 11.45 17.18
CA ASP A 12 4.58 12.11 15.89
C ASP A 12 6.01 12.16 15.31
N GLU A 13 7.04 11.88 16.12
CA GLU A 13 8.43 11.74 15.67
C GLU A 13 8.74 10.34 15.11
N VAL A 14 7.79 9.40 15.23
CA VAL A 14 7.95 8.02 14.78
C VAL A 14 7.55 7.93 13.31
N ALA A 15 8.54 7.79 12.43
CA ALA A 15 8.27 7.43 11.05
C ALA A 15 7.61 6.04 10.97
N TYR A 16 6.56 5.91 10.17
CA TYR A 16 5.91 4.62 9.93
C TYR A 16 6.85 3.66 9.15
N CYS A 17 7.61 4.19 8.19
CA CYS A 17 8.62 3.45 7.44
C CYS A 17 10.04 3.80 7.92
N ILE A 18 10.72 2.84 8.55
CA ILE A 18 12.07 3.04 9.11
C ILE A 18 13.20 2.37 8.32
N TRP A 19 12.87 1.67 7.23
CA TRP A 19 13.80 0.79 6.50
C TRP A 19 14.13 1.24 5.08
N HIS A 20 13.40 2.22 4.55
CA HIS A 20 13.62 2.82 3.23
C HIS A 20 14.42 4.13 3.36
N PRO A 21 15.31 4.48 2.41
CA PRO A 21 15.72 3.74 1.21
C PRO A 21 16.70 2.60 1.48
N VAL A 22 17.39 2.64 2.61
CA VAL A 22 18.45 1.69 2.98
C VAL A 22 18.20 1.19 4.39
N THR A 23 18.22 -0.11 4.60
CA THR A 23 18.04 -0.75 5.91
C THR A 23 19.20 -0.46 6.86
N ALA A 24 18.92 -0.40 8.16
CA ALA A 24 19.94 -0.40 9.22
C ALA A 24 20.61 -1.77 9.35
N SER A 25 21.70 -1.83 10.12
CA SER A 25 22.23 -3.10 10.60
C SER A 25 21.26 -3.80 11.57
N GLU A 26 21.35 -5.14 11.62
CA GLU A 26 20.56 -5.97 12.53
C GLU A 26 20.73 -5.54 14.01
N GLU A 27 21.95 -5.20 14.42
CA GLU A 27 22.22 -4.74 15.79
C GLU A 27 21.57 -3.38 16.12
N THR A 28 21.46 -2.50 15.13
CA THR A 28 20.73 -1.23 15.32
C THR A 28 19.24 -1.48 15.51
N TYR A 29 18.66 -2.40 14.74
CA TYR A 29 17.26 -2.80 14.92
C TYR A 29 17.00 -3.50 16.26
N ARG A 30 17.92 -4.37 16.71
CA ARG A 30 17.85 -4.99 18.03
C ARG A 30 17.85 -3.95 19.16
N ARG A 31 18.78 -2.99 19.10
CA ARG A 31 18.83 -1.88 20.08
C ARG A 31 17.59 -0.98 20.00
N LEU A 32 17.03 -0.76 18.80
CA LEU A 32 15.83 0.05 18.61
C LEU A 32 14.61 -0.60 19.27
N ALA A 33 14.39 -1.90 19.02
CA ALA A 33 13.29 -2.65 19.64
C ALA A 33 13.42 -2.73 21.18
N GLN A 34 14.65 -2.84 21.70
CA GLN A 34 14.89 -2.81 23.15
C GLN A 34 14.59 -1.45 23.78
N ARG A 35 14.96 -0.35 23.11
CA ARG A 35 14.73 1.02 23.61
C ARG A 35 13.27 1.45 23.48
N TYR A 36 12.62 1.08 22.38
CA TYR A 36 11.25 1.45 22.06
C TYR A 36 10.42 0.21 21.66
N PRO A 37 9.89 -0.55 22.63
CA PRO A 37 9.15 -1.79 22.36
C PRO A 37 7.91 -1.60 21.48
N TYR A 38 7.32 -0.40 21.45
CA TYR A 38 6.17 -0.08 20.60
C TYR A 38 6.53 0.02 19.10
N LEU A 39 7.82 0.00 18.73
CA LEU A 39 8.29 -0.03 17.34
C LEU A 39 8.53 -1.44 16.80
N VAL A 40 8.20 -2.47 17.58
CA VAL A 40 8.59 -3.86 17.27
C VAL A 40 8.09 -4.32 15.90
N TYR A 41 6.90 -3.88 15.44
CA TYR A 41 6.36 -4.26 14.13
C TYR A 41 7.06 -3.53 12.98
N GLN A 42 7.43 -2.26 13.17
CA GLN A 42 8.25 -1.51 12.22
C GLN A 42 9.63 -2.16 12.07
N VAL A 43 10.22 -2.59 13.19
CA VAL A 43 11.49 -3.35 13.19
C VAL A 43 11.31 -4.71 12.52
N ALA A 44 10.22 -5.42 12.81
CA ALA A 44 9.94 -6.73 12.21
C ALA A 44 9.74 -6.62 10.69
N ARG A 45 9.06 -5.58 10.19
CA ARG A 45 8.96 -5.30 8.76
C ARG A 45 10.30 -4.91 8.15
N ALA A 46 11.13 -4.16 8.87
CA ALA A 46 12.50 -3.89 8.44
C ALA A 46 13.34 -5.19 8.33
N CYS A 47 13.14 -6.15 9.22
CA CYS A 47 13.76 -7.48 9.15
C CYS A 47 13.30 -8.26 7.91
N ALA A 48 12.02 -8.17 7.55
CA ALA A 48 11.47 -8.75 6.32
C ALA A 48 12.22 -8.23 5.08
N VAL A 49 12.49 -6.93 5.06
CA VAL A 49 13.19 -6.23 3.97
C VAL A 49 14.69 -6.53 3.94
N ALA A 50 15.33 -6.61 5.11
CA ALA A 50 16.77 -6.80 5.24
C ALA A 50 17.23 -8.27 5.21
N GLY A 51 16.30 -9.22 5.38
CA GLY A 51 16.63 -10.64 5.49
C GLY A 51 17.04 -11.09 6.90
N TYR A 52 16.72 -10.32 7.94
CA TYR A 52 17.11 -10.59 9.34
C TYR A 52 16.13 -11.55 10.03
N THR A 53 16.06 -12.79 9.55
CA THR A 53 15.10 -13.79 10.04
C THR A 53 15.36 -14.18 11.50
N GLU A 54 16.62 -14.24 11.94
CA GLU A 54 16.97 -14.54 13.34
C GLU A 54 16.43 -13.47 14.29
N LEU A 55 16.70 -12.19 13.99
CA LEU A 55 16.15 -11.08 14.76
C LEU A 55 14.62 -11.09 14.77
N TYR A 56 13.98 -11.34 13.62
CA TYR A 56 12.51 -11.43 13.58
C TYR A 56 11.95 -12.44 14.59
N HIS A 57 12.60 -13.60 14.76
CA HIS A 57 12.20 -14.58 15.76
C HIS A 57 12.45 -14.12 17.20
N GLU A 58 13.51 -13.35 17.46
CA GLU A 58 13.79 -12.75 18.79
C GLU A 58 12.72 -11.72 19.21
N LEU A 59 12.08 -11.04 18.25
CA LEU A 59 11.09 -9.99 18.54
C LEU A 59 9.75 -10.53 19.06
N GLU A 60 9.49 -11.84 18.90
CA GLU A 60 8.25 -12.52 19.35
C GLU A 60 6.94 -11.82 18.89
N VAL A 61 6.95 -11.20 17.71
CA VAL A 61 5.75 -10.54 17.16
C VAL A 61 4.70 -11.54 16.69
N LEU A 62 3.44 -11.11 16.66
CA LEU A 62 2.37 -11.91 16.07
C LEU A 62 2.59 -12.04 14.55
N PRO A 63 2.13 -13.15 13.94
CA PRO A 63 2.24 -13.35 12.50
C PRO A 63 1.39 -12.35 11.72
N ASP A 64 2.01 -11.25 11.31
CA ASP A 64 1.37 -10.15 10.58
C ASP A 64 1.40 -10.36 9.06
N VAL A 65 0.27 -10.13 8.40
CA VAL A 65 0.12 -10.34 6.95
C VAL A 65 0.93 -9.35 6.11
N HIS A 66 1.11 -8.11 6.58
CA HIS A 66 1.90 -7.11 5.86
C HIS A 66 3.39 -7.44 5.91
N ILE A 67 3.87 -7.91 7.06
CA ILE A 67 5.24 -8.41 7.20
C ILE A 67 5.48 -9.63 6.30
N ALA A 68 4.52 -10.54 6.20
CA ALA A 68 4.62 -11.67 5.28
C ALA A 68 4.69 -11.24 3.81
N GLU A 69 3.80 -10.34 3.38
CA GLU A 69 3.80 -9.82 2.01
C GLU A 69 5.13 -9.13 1.69
N GLU A 70 5.66 -8.31 2.60
CA GLU A 70 6.97 -7.67 2.46
C GLU A 70 8.11 -8.70 2.34
N ALA A 71 8.13 -9.70 3.21
CA ALA A 71 9.16 -10.75 3.22
C ALA A 71 9.18 -11.52 1.89
N ARG A 72 8.00 -11.87 1.34
CA ARG A 72 7.90 -12.54 0.03
C ARG A 72 8.51 -11.67 -1.07
N GLU A 73 8.11 -10.41 -1.12
CA GLU A 73 8.51 -9.50 -2.22
C GLU A 73 10.00 -9.11 -2.12
N CYS A 74 10.60 -9.18 -0.93
CA CYS A 74 12.04 -9.02 -0.72
C CYS A 74 12.84 -10.33 -0.85
N GLY A 75 12.19 -11.46 -1.14
CA GLY A 75 12.84 -12.77 -1.30
C GLY A 75 13.23 -13.47 0.01
N ASN A 76 12.79 -12.97 1.17
CA ASN A 76 12.97 -13.64 2.46
C ASN A 76 11.90 -14.74 2.65
N LEU A 77 12.05 -15.81 1.88
CA LEU A 77 11.07 -16.90 1.83
C LEU A 77 10.98 -17.67 3.16
N ALA A 78 12.08 -17.82 3.89
CA ALA A 78 12.08 -18.50 5.18
C ALA A 78 11.18 -17.78 6.19
N MET A 79 11.26 -16.44 6.24
CA MET A 79 10.41 -15.63 7.11
C MET A 79 8.95 -15.61 6.63
N TYR A 80 8.73 -15.49 5.31
CA TYR A 80 7.40 -15.60 4.72
C TYR A 80 6.72 -16.92 5.09
N GLU A 81 7.40 -18.05 4.90
CA GLU A 81 6.87 -19.38 5.23
C GLU A 81 6.60 -19.52 6.73
N ALA A 82 7.51 -19.03 7.58
CA ALA A 82 7.32 -19.06 9.04
C ALA A 82 6.05 -18.33 9.50
N ILE A 83 5.66 -17.26 8.81
CA ILE A 83 4.43 -16.50 9.09
C ILE A 83 3.21 -17.17 8.47
N VAL A 84 3.29 -17.56 7.19
CA VAL A 84 2.15 -18.10 6.44
C VAL A 84 1.74 -19.49 6.92
N CYS A 85 2.67 -20.28 7.45
CA CYS A 85 2.37 -21.58 8.04
C CYS A 85 1.71 -21.50 9.43
N GLN A 86 1.59 -20.31 10.03
CA GLN A 86 0.85 -20.16 11.28
C GLN A 86 -0.64 -20.41 11.09
N PRO A 87 -1.32 -21.04 12.07
CA PRO A 87 -2.74 -21.35 11.96
C PRO A 87 -3.63 -20.11 11.89
N VAL A 88 -3.18 -19.00 12.48
CA VAL A 88 -3.87 -17.71 12.48
C VAL A 88 -2.83 -16.63 12.20
N ARG A 89 -3.18 -15.69 11.32
CA ARG A 89 -2.40 -14.51 10.96
C ARG A 89 -3.24 -13.27 11.21
N TYR A 90 -2.60 -12.13 11.42
CA TYR A 90 -3.25 -10.91 11.87
C TYR A 90 -2.93 -9.74 10.95
N THR A 91 -3.79 -8.72 10.99
CA THR A 91 -3.55 -7.41 10.37
C THR A 91 -3.26 -6.40 11.49
N ILE A 92 -2.01 -6.32 11.90
CA ILE A 92 -1.52 -5.42 12.95
C ILE A 92 -1.06 -4.11 12.33
N MET A 93 -0.32 -4.18 11.24
CA MET A 93 0.06 -3.00 10.45
C MET A 93 -1.06 -2.61 9.48
N ASN A 94 -1.16 -1.33 9.12
CA ASN A 94 -2.10 -0.84 8.12
C ASN A 94 -1.49 0.29 7.29
N ASP A 95 -1.10 -0.02 6.06
CA ASP A 95 -0.42 0.92 5.15
C ASP A 95 -1.31 2.03 4.62
N TYR A 96 -2.65 1.86 4.64
CA TYR A 96 -3.59 2.92 4.25
C TYR A 96 -3.63 4.06 5.25
N THR A 97 -3.47 3.73 6.54
CA THR A 97 -3.62 4.69 7.65
C THR A 97 -2.30 4.98 8.36
N ARG A 98 -1.23 4.24 8.03
CA ARG A 98 0.06 4.25 8.73
C ARG A 98 -0.06 3.97 10.22
N THR A 99 -0.88 2.98 10.57
CA THR A 99 -1.10 2.62 11.98
C THR A 99 -0.56 1.23 12.28
N VAL A 100 -0.20 1.03 13.55
CA VAL A 100 0.16 -0.27 14.13
C VAL A 100 -0.78 -0.47 15.32
N ASP A 101 -1.73 -1.39 15.18
CA ASP A 101 -2.76 -1.64 16.19
C ASP A 101 -2.52 -2.97 16.90
N PHE A 102 -1.98 -2.88 18.12
CA PHE A 102 -1.67 -4.04 18.95
C PHE A 102 -2.93 -4.71 19.54
N ASP A 103 -4.01 -3.96 19.65
CA ASP A 103 -5.22 -4.39 20.35
C ASP A 103 -6.19 -5.11 19.40
N SER A 104 -6.23 -4.69 18.13
CA SER A 104 -7.03 -5.38 17.12
C SER A 104 -6.35 -6.66 16.63
N ARG A 105 -6.55 -7.75 17.40
CA ARG A 105 -6.16 -9.10 16.99
C ARG A 105 -7.13 -9.69 15.96
N GLN A 106 -7.38 -8.96 14.88
CA GLN A 106 -8.28 -9.40 13.81
C GLN A 106 -7.56 -10.43 12.93
N PRO A 107 -8.09 -11.66 12.79
CA PRO A 107 -7.55 -12.62 11.86
C PRO A 107 -7.65 -12.11 10.42
N ALA A 108 -6.57 -12.23 9.66
CA ALA A 108 -6.49 -11.80 8.27
C ALA A 108 -5.77 -12.83 7.41
N ASN A 109 -6.09 -12.82 6.11
CA ASN A 109 -5.33 -13.52 5.09
C ASN A 109 -4.47 -12.50 4.32
N LEU A 110 -3.52 -12.99 3.52
CA LEU A 110 -2.82 -12.13 2.58
C LEU A 110 -3.84 -11.53 1.61
N ASN A 111 -3.77 -10.22 1.35
CA ASN A 111 -4.75 -9.53 0.52
C ASN A 111 -4.12 -8.55 -0.47
N GLY A 112 -2.78 -8.45 -0.53
CA GLY A 112 -2.07 -7.50 -1.38
C GLY A 112 -2.33 -6.04 -0.99
N ASP A 113 -2.52 -5.79 0.31
CA ASP A 113 -2.78 -4.45 0.87
C ASP A 113 -1.52 -3.83 1.50
N THR A 114 -0.35 -4.37 1.17
CA THR A 114 0.96 -3.90 1.62
C THR A 114 1.68 -3.13 0.52
N SER A 115 2.17 -1.93 0.86
CA SER A 115 3.09 -1.17 0.02
C SER A 115 4.51 -1.69 0.19
N VAL A 116 4.84 -2.75 -0.55
CA VAL A 116 6.13 -3.44 -0.46
C VAL A 116 7.29 -2.61 -1.03
N ARG A 117 8.53 -2.96 -0.66
CA ARG A 117 9.75 -2.18 -0.92
C ARG A 117 9.86 -1.64 -2.35
N TRP A 118 9.69 -2.49 -3.36
CA TRP A 118 9.85 -2.07 -4.76
C TRP A 118 8.82 -1.02 -5.19
N MET A 119 7.66 -0.94 -4.52
CA MET A 119 6.66 0.11 -4.77
C MET A 119 7.11 1.47 -4.24
N LEU A 120 7.95 1.51 -3.20
CA LEU A 120 8.47 2.75 -2.59
C LEU A 120 9.54 3.45 -3.46
N ASP A 121 10.06 2.73 -4.45
CA ASP A 121 11.01 3.25 -5.44
C ASP A 121 10.28 3.89 -6.65
N ILE A 122 8.95 3.78 -6.72
CA ILE A 122 8.13 4.50 -7.69
C ILE A 122 7.96 5.93 -7.18
N ARG A 123 8.33 6.90 -8.02
CA ARG A 123 8.34 8.33 -7.73
C ARG A 123 7.53 9.12 -8.74
N GLN A 124 6.97 10.23 -8.27
CA GLN A 124 6.30 11.23 -9.07
C GLN A 124 7.02 12.57 -8.96
N GLU A 125 6.93 13.36 -10.02
CA GLU A 125 7.47 14.72 -10.04
C GLU A 125 6.39 15.69 -9.57
N ILE A 126 6.81 16.82 -9.00
CA ILE A 126 5.91 17.92 -8.69
C ILE A 126 5.35 18.45 -10.00
N GLN A 127 4.03 18.44 -10.12
CA GLN A 127 3.32 19.08 -11.21
C GLN A 127 3.25 20.57 -10.90
N ASP A 128 3.67 21.40 -11.85
CA ASP A 128 3.43 22.82 -11.74
C ASP A 128 1.92 23.04 -11.66
N SER A 129 1.49 23.89 -10.72
CA SER A 129 0.15 24.44 -10.68
C SER A 129 -0.02 25.43 -11.83
N THR A 130 0.28 25.02 -13.06
CA THR A 130 -0.24 25.70 -14.23
C THR A 130 -1.71 25.32 -14.25
N SER A 131 -2.54 26.27 -13.82
CA SER A 131 -3.80 26.49 -14.49
C SER A 131 -3.44 26.66 -15.98
N ASP A 132 -3.30 25.55 -16.71
CA ASP A 132 -3.46 25.53 -18.15
C ASP A 132 -4.93 25.86 -18.34
N LEU A 133 -5.26 27.16 -18.21
CA LEU A 133 -6.53 27.70 -18.61
C LEU A 133 -6.65 27.28 -20.07
N TYR A 134 -7.48 26.28 -20.35
CA TYR A 134 -7.78 25.91 -21.71
C TYR A 134 -8.44 27.13 -22.34
N VAL A 135 -7.64 27.85 -23.13
CA VAL A 135 -8.12 28.94 -23.96
C VAL A 135 -8.63 28.28 -25.23
N ASP A 136 -9.92 28.41 -25.50
CA ASP A 136 -10.50 27.84 -26.71
C ASP A 136 -9.93 28.51 -27.98
N GLU A 137 -10.28 27.98 -29.15
CA GLU A 137 -9.85 28.55 -30.45
C GLU A 137 -10.32 30.01 -30.68
N HIS A 138 -11.16 30.54 -29.80
CA HIS A 138 -11.70 31.90 -29.83
C HIS A 138 -11.07 32.85 -28.81
N GLY A 139 -10.19 32.37 -27.93
CA GLY A 139 -9.52 33.18 -26.92
C GLY A 139 -10.28 33.30 -25.60
N ASP A 140 -11.37 32.56 -25.44
CA ASP A 140 -12.20 32.57 -24.23
C ASP A 140 -11.71 31.48 -23.25
N ILE A 141 -11.67 31.83 -21.97
CA ILE A 141 -11.32 30.91 -20.88
C ILE A 141 -12.54 30.03 -20.61
N ASP A 142 -12.38 28.71 -20.65
CA ASP A 142 -13.45 27.80 -20.25
C ASP A 142 -13.81 28.03 -18.78
N VAL A 143 -15.02 28.53 -18.53
CA VAL A 143 -15.47 28.93 -17.20
C VAL A 143 -15.70 27.74 -16.26
N ASP A 144 -15.74 26.54 -16.82
CA ASP A 144 -15.82 25.28 -16.06
C ASP A 144 -14.48 24.93 -15.40
N ASP A 145 -13.34 25.43 -15.91
CA ASP A 145 -12.00 25.28 -15.31
C ASP A 145 -11.67 26.36 -14.27
N ILE A 146 -12.45 27.43 -14.20
CA ILE A 146 -12.30 28.49 -13.17
C ILE A 146 -12.65 27.97 -11.77
N PHE A 147 -13.39 26.86 -11.70
CA PHE A 147 -13.84 26.22 -10.46
C PHE A 147 -13.01 25.00 -10.06
N ASP A 148 -11.90 24.69 -10.74
CA ASP A 148 -10.93 23.75 -10.18
C ASP A 148 -10.21 24.48 -9.03
N PRO A 149 -10.22 23.97 -7.80
CA PRO A 149 -9.72 24.71 -6.64
C PRO A 149 -8.29 25.17 -6.89
N LEU A 150 -8.04 26.46 -6.64
CA LEU A 150 -6.76 27.17 -6.70
C LEU A 150 -5.61 26.55 -5.87
N ASP A 151 -5.75 25.33 -5.35
CA ASP A 151 -4.83 24.64 -4.46
C ASP A 151 -4.71 23.14 -4.82
N SER A 152 -4.49 22.79 -6.10
CA SER A 152 -3.95 21.46 -6.40
C SER A 152 -2.56 21.36 -5.74
N PRO A 153 -2.28 20.35 -4.90
CA PRO A 153 -1.06 20.29 -4.09
C PRO A 153 0.22 20.08 -4.91
N GLY A 154 0.12 20.05 -6.25
CA GLY A 154 1.23 19.82 -7.17
C GLY A 154 1.66 18.35 -7.23
N TYR A 155 0.86 17.41 -6.72
CA TYR A 155 1.13 15.97 -6.80
C TYR A 155 -0.16 15.15 -6.79
N GLU A 156 -0.09 13.93 -7.29
CA GLU A 156 -1.18 12.96 -7.19
C GLU A 156 -1.16 12.27 -5.82
N GLU A 157 -2.29 12.23 -5.11
CA GLU A 157 -2.35 11.52 -3.84
C GLU A 157 -2.18 10.00 -4.05
N SER A 158 -1.07 9.45 -3.56
CA SER A 158 -0.84 8.01 -3.58
C SER A 158 -1.82 7.26 -2.67
N MET A 159 -2.20 6.05 -3.09
CA MET A 159 -3.00 5.12 -2.27
C MET A 159 -2.29 4.74 -0.96
N PHE A 160 -0.96 4.64 -1.02
CA PHE A 160 -0.11 4.32 0.13
C PHE A 160 0.95 5.41 0.27
N ASN A 161 0.96 6.08 1.42
CA ASN A 161 1.96 7.09 1.75
C ASN A 161 2.82 6.64 2.92
N VAL A 162 3.39 5.43 2.81
CA VAL A 162 4.16 4.74 3.87
C VAL A 162 5.44 5.48 4.25
N CYS A 163 6.09 6.14 3.30
CA CYS A 163 7.29 6.98 3.52
C CYS A 163 6.96 8.43 3.89
N GLU A 164 5.68 8.81 3.97
CA GLU A 164 5.21 10.13 4.38
C GLU A 164 5.65 11.30 3.45
N ASP A 165 6.17 10.98 2.26
CA ASP A 165 6.70 11.91 1.25
C ASP A 165 5.81 12.01 0.00
N MET A 166 4.66 11.34 -0.01
CA MET A 166 3.76 11.21 -1.17
C MET A 166 4.47 10.70 -2.44
N GLN A 167 5.61 10.02 -2.30
CA GLN A 167 6.46 9.58 -3.42
C GLN A 167 6.96 10.72 -4.30
N VAL A 168 6.98 11.96 -3.80
CA VAL A 168 7.47 13.12 -4.54
C VAL A 168 8.99 13.06 -4.65
N ASP A 169 9.52 13.34 -5.85
CA ASP A 169 10.94 13.40 -6.15
C ASP A 169 11.20 14.39 -7.29
N GLU A 170 12.47 14.73 -7.56
CA GLU A 170 12.88 15.60 -8.67
C GLU A 170 12.56 15.00 -10.05
N ARG A 171 12.35 13.69 -10.14
CA ARG A 171 12.10 13.00 -11.41
C ARG A 171 11.01 11.94 -11.25
N LYS A 172 10.12 11.89 -12.24
CA LYS A 172 9.13 10.83 -12.36
C LYS A 172 9.78 9.49 -12.73
N SER A 173 9.39 8.41 -12.05
CA SER A 173 9.79 7.06 -12.44
C SER A 173 9.23 6.68 -13.81
N THR A 174 9.99 5.88 -14.55
CA THR A 174 9.59 5.40 -15.88
C THR A 174 8.35 4.51 -15.82
N GLU A 175 7.58 4.46 -16.92
CA GLU A 175 6.44 3.56 -17.08
C GLU A 175 6.81 2.07 -17.02
N ALA A 176 8.09 1.71 -17.15
CA ALA A 176 8.53 0.33 -16.92
C ALA A 176 8.66 0.00 -15.42
N THR A 177 8.93 1.01 -14.59
CA THR A 177 9.01 0.90 -13.13
C THR A 177 7.60 0.84 -12.53
N LYS A 178 6.67 1.59 -13.10
CA LYS A 178 5.24 1.45 -12.82
C LYS A 178 4.81 0.11 -13.42
N ARG A 179 4.15 -0.76 -12.66
CA ARG A 179 3.62 -2.03 -13.19
C ARG A 179 2.40 -1.75 -14.08
N THR A 180 2.60 -1.02 -15.18
CA THR A 180 1.53 -0.56 -16.06
C THR A 180 0.92 -1.72 -16.87
N PHE A 181 1.64 -2.85 -16.97
CA PHE A 181 1.17 -4.05 -17.67
C PHE A 181 0.62 -5.10 -16.70
N THR A 182 -0.57 -5.60 -17.01
CA THR A 182 -1.19 -6.71 -16.30
C THR A 182 -0.40 -7.98 -16.51
N THR A 183 -0.03 -8.63 -15.41
CA THR A 183 0.65 -9.92 -15.39
C THR A 183 -0.31 -11.05 -15.76
N ARG A 184 0.24 -12.20 -16.19
CA ARG A 184 -0.55 -13.41 -16.46
C ARG A 184 -1.36 -13.86 -15.23
N LEU A 185 -0.79 -13.70 -14.04
CA LEU A 185 -1.46 -14.04 -12.78
C LEU A 185 -2.67 -13.14 -12.53
N GLU A 186 -2.53 -11.83 -12.71
CA GLU A 186 -3.66 -10.89 -12.59
C GLU A 186 -4.77 -11.19 -13.60
N LEU A 187 -4.41 -11.55 -14.84
CA LEU A 187 -5.40 -11.97 -15.84
C LEU A 187 -6.12 -13.26 -15.44
N GLN A 188 -5.41 -14.24 -14.87
CA GLN A 188 -6.02 -15.46 -14.34
C GLN A 188 -7.01 -15.15 -13.22
N LEU A 189 -6.60 -14.29 -12.29
CA LEU A 189 -7.42 -13.87 -11.17
C LEU A 189 -8.73 -13.18 -11.60
N LEU A 190 -8.83 -12.61 -12.81
CA LEU A 190 -10.07 -12.00 -13.30
C LEU A 190 -11.22 -12.98 -13.47
N TYR A 191 -10.93 -14.24 -13.80
CA TYR A 191 -11.97 -15.25 -14.09
C TYR A 191 -11.92 -16.47 -13.16
N GLU A 192 -10.79 -16.75 -12.51
CA GLU A 192 -10.67 -17.79 -11.49
C GLU A 192 -11.21 -17.31 -10.12
N PRO A 193 -11.64 -18.23 -9.24
CA PRO A 193 -12.01 -17.88 -7.87
C PRO A 193 -10.82 -17.25 -7.14
N LEU A 194 -11.07 -16.17 -6.39
CA LEU A 194 -10.00 -15.51 -5.63
C LEU A 194 -9.48 -16.44 -4.53
N PRO A 195 -8.16 -16.75 -4.51
CA PRO A 195 -7.57 -17.58 -3.46
C PRO A 195 -7.76 -16.92 -2.10
N ALA A 196 -7.79 -17.71 -1.01
CA ALA A 196 -7.92 -17.16 0.34
C ALA A 196 -6.77 -16.19 0.67
N ASP A 197 -5.56 -16.57 0.27
CA ASP A 197 -4.36 -15.74 0.32
C ASP A 197 -4.08 -15.15 -1.06
N LEU A 198 -4.32 -13.85 -1.20
CA LEU A 198 -4.05 -13.13 -2.43
C LEU A 198 -2.53 -12.83 -2.53
N PRO A 199 -1.88 -13.13 -3.66
CA PRO A 199 -0.50 -12.69 -3.90
C PRO A 199 -0.43 -11.17 -4.10
N THR A 200 0.78 -10.60 -4.05
CA THR A 200 1.01 -9.17 -4.32
C THR A 200 0.77 -8.93 -5.80
N VAL A 201 -0.36 -8.29 -6.09
CA VAL A 201 -0.83 -7.99 -7.45
C VAL A 201 -1.36 -6.57 -7.51
N GLN A 202 -1.40 -6.00 -8.71
CA GLN A 202 -2.09 -4.75 -8.95
C GLN A 202 -3.61 -4.97 -8.85
N LYS A 203 -4.17 -4.68 -7.67
CA LYS A 203 -5.60 -4.92 -7.38
C LYS A 203 -6.53 -4.04 -8.20
N ASP A 204 -6.06 -2.91 -8.73
CA ASP A 204 -6.90 -1.91 -9.38
C ASP A 204 -7.78 -2.50 -10.48
N ILE A 205 -7.20 -3.27 -11.40
CA ILE A 205 -7.97 -3.91 -12.47
C ILE A 205 -8.96 -4.95 -11.92
N LEU A 206 -8.57 -5.70 -10.89
CA LEU A 206 -9.44 -6.69 -10.25
C LEU A 206 -10.65 -6.03 -9.58
N ILE A 207 -10.43 -4.88 -8.91
CA ILE A 207 -11.47 -4.06 -8.27
C ILE A 207 -12.42 -3.51 -9.34
N LEU A 208 -11.89 -2.85 -10.38
CA LEU A 208 -12.70 -2.25 -11.44
C LEU A 208 -13.55 -3.29 -12.17
N MET A 209 -12.99 -4.47 -12.45
CA MET A 209 -13.72 -5.54 -13.12
C MET A 209 -14.78 -6.19 -12.22
N ALA A 210 -14.49 -6.38 -10.92
CA ALA A 210 -15.48 -6.85 -9.96
C ALA A 210 -16.64 -5.86 -9.81
N ALA A 211 -16.34 -4.57 -9.73
CA ALA A 211 -17.32 -3.50 -9.68
C ALA A 211 -18.17 -3.45 -10.96
N TYR A 212 -17.53 -3.47 -12.13
CA TYR A 212 -18.21 -3.39 -13.43
C TYR A 212 -19.20 -4.54 -13.67
N GLN A 213 -18.86 -5.75 -13.20
CA GLN A 213 -19.73 -6.93 -13.28
C GLN A 213 -20.82 -6.95 -12.20
N GLY A 214 -20.73 -6.11 -11.17
CA GLY A 214 -21.61 -6.17 -9.99
C GLY A 214 -21.38 -7.43 -9.14
N ASN A 215 -20.12 -7.89 -9.05
CA ASN A 215 -19.77 -9.08 -8.28
C ASN A 215 -19.51 -8.71 -6.81
N VAL A 216 -20.50 -9.00 -5.96
CA VAL A 216 -20.51 -8.65 -4.54
C VAL A 216 -19.33 -9.24 -3.77
N ASP A 217 -19.10 -10.55 -3.90
CA ASP A 217 -18.07 -11.28 -3.15
C ASP A 217 -16.66 -10.78 -3.50
N ARG A 218 -16.37 -10.71 -4.81
CA ARG A 218 -15.05 -10.28 -5.29
C ARG A 218 -14.78 -8.82 -4.91
N PHE A 219 -15.77 -7.94 -5.07
CA PHE A 219 -15.59 -6.54 -4.74
C PHE A 219 -15.40 -6.33 -3.24
N ALA A 220 -16.20 -6.98 -2.40
CA ALA A 220 -16.08 -6.86 -0.94
C ALA A 220 -14.71 -7.31 -0.42
N ARG A 221 -14.10 -8.32 -1.06
CA ARG A 221 -12.75 -8.82 -0.71
C ARG A 221 -11.62 -7.92 -1.23
N LEU A 222 -11.79 -7.33 -2.42
CA LEU A 222 -10.73 -6.58 -3.10
C LEU A 222 -10.74 -5.08 -2.82
N ARG A 223 -11.89 -4.51 -2.43
CA ARG A 223 -12.07 -3.06 -2.26
C ARG A 223 -11.07 -2.48 -1.26
N ARG A 224 -10.67 -1.24 -1.51
CA ARG A 224 -9.79 -0.46 -0.64
C ARG A 224 -10.59 0.58 0.15
N PRO A 225 -10.03 1.15 1.23
CA PRO A 225 -10.69 2.22 1.98
C PRO A 225 -10.99 3.47 1.14
N LYS A 226 -10.07 3.83 0.23
CA LYS A 226 -10.24 4.93 -0.74
C LYS A 226 -10.52 4.35 -2.12
N ARG A 227 -11.50 4.93 -2.83
CA ARG A 227 -11.84 4.51 -4.20
C ARG A 227 -10.76 4.89 -5.19
N ILE A 228 -10.54 4.03 -6.18
CA ILE A 228 -9.64 4.32 -7.31
C ILE A 228 -10.36 5.06 -8.44
N VAL A 229 -9.57 5.62 -9.35
CA VAL A 229 -10.07 6.30 -10.55
C VAL A 229 -10.98 5.36 -11.35
N LYS A 230 -12.15 5.86 -11.78
CA LYS A 230 -13.22 5.12 -12.48
C LYS A 230 -14.00 4.09 -11.65
N GLU A 231 -13.63 3.81 -10.40
CA GLU A 231 -14.34 2.84 -9.57
C GLU A 231 -15.82 3.17 -9.43
N THR A 232 -16.15 4.42 -9.15
CA THR A 232 -17.56 4.88 -9.02
C THR A 232 -18.37 4.60 -10.29
N ALA A 233 -17.82 4.86 -11.48
CA ALA A 233 -18.50 4.59 -12.74
C ALA A 233 -18.73 3.08 -12.97
N CYS A 234 -17.72 2.26 -12.65
CA CYS A 234 -17.86 0.82 -12.67
C CYS A 234 -18.92 0.34 -11.67
N CYS A 235 -18.96 0.88 -10.46
CA CYS A 235 -19.95 0.52 -9.45
C CYS A 235 -21.37 0.85 -9.90
N VAL A 236 -21.59 2.03 -10.48
CA VAL A 236 -22.91 2.43 -11.02
C VAL A 236 -23.38 1.41 -12.06
N ARG A 237 -22.51 1.04 -13.01
CA ARG A 237 -22.83 0.00 -13.99
C ARG A 237 -23.12 -1.35 -13.31
N GLY A 238 -22.30 -1.74 -12.33
CA GLY A 238 -22.47 -2.95 -11.56
C GLY A 238 -23.83 -3.05 -10.88
N ILE A 239 -24.33 -1.94 -10.32
CA ILE A 239 -25.66 -1.86 -9.70
C ILE A 239 -26.77 -2.09 -10.73
N TYR A 240 -26.63 -1.54 -11.94
CA TYR A 240 -27.60 -1.80 -13.03
C TYR A 240 -27.58 -3.25 -13.50
N HIS A 241 -26.44 -3.94 -13.40
CA HIS A 241 -26.32 -5.36 -13.75
C HIS A 241 -26.81 -6.29 -12.64
N ASN A 242 -26.50 -5.96 -11.38
CA ASN A 242 -26.89 -6.68 -10.19
C ASN A 242 -27.23 -5.69 -9.07
N THR A 243 -28.52 -5.50 -8.80
CA THR A 243 -28.98 -4.50 -7.83
C THR A 243 -28.49 -4.76 -6.40
N PHE A 244 -28.25 -6.02 -6.01
CA PHE A 244 -27.69 -6.35 -4.70
C PHE A 244 -26.26 -5.82 -4.50
N PHE A 245 -25.57 -5.50 -5.59
CA PHE A 245 -24.26 -4.88 -5.54
C PHE A 245 -24.25 -3.54 -4.78
N ALA A 246 -25.37 -2.81 -4.75
CA ALA A 246 -25.49 -1.56 -4.02
C ALA A 246 -25.23 -1.68 -2.50
N VAL A 247 -25.31 -2.89 -1.92
CA VAL A 247 -25.08 -3.12 -0.49
C VAL A 247 -23.59 -3.07 -0.10
N VAL A 248 -22.68 -3.23 -1.08
CA VAL A 248 -21.23 -3.31 -0.82
C VAL A 248 -20.42 -2.13 -1.38
N VAL A 249 -21.08 -1.18 -2.04
CA VAL A 249 -20.48 0.00 -2.69
C VAL A 249 -20.37 1.18 -1.73
#